data_AF-A0A966BC18-F1
#
_entry.id   AF-A0A966BC18-F1
#
_cell.length_a   1.000
_cell.length_b   1.000
_cell.length_c   1.000
_cell.angle_alpha   90.00
_cell.angle_beta   90.00
_cell.angle_gamma   90.00
#
_symmetry.space_group_name_H-M   'P 1'
#
loop_
_entity.id
_entity.type
_entity.pdbx_description
1 polymer ?
#
loop_
_entity_poly.entity_id
_entity_poly.type
_entity_poly.pdbx_seq_one_letter_code
_entity_poly.pdbx_strand_id
1 'polypeptide(L)'
;MGWEIISSGGTASALSAAGIAVLEVEDVTDSPEMLDGRVKTLHPRIHGGILADRTKPAHMKALTTADITPIDLVVCNLYPFRSDPSIELIDVGGPTMVRAAAKNHGSVGILVEPSDYEPVIAELAETGELSEATRKRLARAAFAHTAAYDAAIVDWFDADDPLPPSIHLSLQKAADCRYGENPHQDGARYRLVGTSPWWDHVVQHEG
;
A
#
# COMPACT_ATOMS: atom_id res chain seq x y z
N MET A 1 -0.78 -4.27 22.29
CA MET A 1 0.39 -3.48 21.89
C MET A 1 0.21 -1.96 22.09
N GLY A 2 -0.99 -1.45 22.42
CA GLY A 2 -1.16 -0.06 22.87
C GLY A 2 -1.12 1.00 21.76
N TRP A 3 -1.39 0.61 20.51
CA TRP A 3 -1.42 1.52 19.36
C TRP A 3 -2.74 2.29 19.29
N GLU A 4 -2.66 3.58 19.00
CA GLU A 4 -3.79 4.40 18.59
C GLU A 4 -4.07 4.16 17.10
N ILE A 5 -5.34 4.02 16.73
CA ILE A 5 -5.73 3.71 15.35
C ILE A 5 -6.53 4.88 14.80
N ILE A 6 -6.04 5.43 13.69
CA ILE A 6 -6.77 6.41 12.89
C ILE A 6 -7.37 5.67 11.69
N SER A 7 -8.68 5.78 11.48
CA SER A 7 -9.33 5.12 10.35
C SER A 7 -10.51 5.93 9.81
N SER A 8 -11.11 5.43 8.74
CA SER A 8 -12.23 6.09 8.07
C SER A 8 -13.22 5.11 7.50
N GLY A 9 -14.50 5.50 7.48
CA GLY A 9 -15.53 4.83 6.68
C GLY A 9 -15.76 3.37 7.09
N GLY A 10 -15.83 2.46 6.12
CA GLY A 10 -16.08 1.04 6.37
C GLY A 10 -15.06 0.39 7.30
N THR A 11 -13.79 0.78 7.21
CA THR A 11 -12.72 0.24 8.07
C THR A 11 -12.90 0.66 9.53
N ALA A 12 -13.20 1.93 9.78
CA ALA A 12 -13.46 2.43 11.13
C ALA A 12 -14.71 1.78 11.74
N SER A 13 -15.76 1.59 10.93
CA SER A 13 -16.98 0.89 11.33
C SER A 13 -16.71 -0.57 11.70
N ALA A 14 -15.92 -1.29 10.89
CA ALA A 14 -15.57 -2.69 11.15
C ALA A 14 -14.74 -2.85 12.44
N LEU A 15 -13.76 -1.97 12.66
CA LEU A 15 -12.95 -1.96 13.87
C LEU A 15 -13.78 -1.63 15.12
N SER A 16 -14.64 -0.62 15.04
CA SER A 16 -15.53 -0.22 16.14
C SER A 16 -16.53 -1.33 16.48
N ALA A 17 -17.08 -2.02 15.48
CA ALA A 17 -17.97 -3.17 15.68
C ALA A 17 -17.25 -4.35 16.37
N ALA A 18 -15.94 -4.47 16.20
CA ALA A 18 -15.09 -5.44 16.90
C ALA A 18 -14.67 -4.97 18.32
N GLY A 19 -15.13 -3.80 18.78
CA GLY A 19 -14.79 -3.24 20.09
C GLY A 19 -13.39 -2.63 20.15
N ILE A 20 -12.78 -2.33 19.00
CA ILE A 20 -11.46 -1.70 18.90
C ILE A 20 -11.66 -0.18 18.89
N ALA A 21 -10.96 0.54 19.76
CA ALA A 21 -10.98 2.00 19.77
C ALA A 21 -10.34 2.56 18.49
N VAL A 22 -11.05 3.48 17.84
CA VAL A 22 -10.64 4.15 16.60
C VAL A 22 -10.91 5.63 16.72
N LEU A 23 -9.94 6.43 16.29
CA LEU A 23 -10.09 7.85 16.03
C LEU A 23 -10.47 8.03 14.56
N GLU A 24 -11.58 8.70 14.29
CA GLU A 24 -11.99 8.97 12.90
C GLU A 24 -11.07 10.01 12.26
N VAL A 25 -10.78 9.86 10.97
CA VAL A 25 -10.00 10.85 10.21
C VAL A 25 -10.64 12.25 10.29
N GLU A 26 -11.96 12.35 10.40
CA GLU A 26 -12.67 13.63 10.55
C GLU A 26 -12.29 14.33 11.87
N ASP A 27 -12.18 13.57 12.97
CA ASP A 27 -11.75 14.09 14.27
C ASP A 27 -10.28 14.54 14.25
N VAL A 28 -9.43 13.84 13.50
CA VAL A 28 -8.01 14.22 13.33
C VAL A 28 -7.88 15.46 12.47
N THR A 29 -8.74 15.63 11.47
CA THR A 29 -8.56 16.66 10.44
C THR A 29 -9.30 17.96 10.73
N ASP A 30 -10.31 17.94 11.60
CA ASP A 30 -11.32 19.01 11.76
C ASP A 30 -12.03 19.35 10.43
N SER A 31 -12.03 18.42 9.46
CA SER A 31 -12.64 18.60 8.14
C SER A 31 -13.83 17.65 7.99
N PRO A 32 -15.01 18.16 7.59
CA PRO A 32 -16.16 17.30 7.34
C PRO A 32 -15.91 16.41 6.12
N GLU A 33 -16.64 15.30 6.06
CA GLU A 33 -16.74 14.51 4.83
C GLU A 33 -17.34 15.35 3.69
N MET A 34 -16.71 15.31 2.52
CA MET A 34 -17.14 16.06 1.33
C MET A 34 -16.93 15.22 0.07
N LEU A 35 -17.74 15.50 -0.96
CA LEU A 35 -17.63 14.88 -2.29
C LEU A 35 -17.68 13.35 -2.22
N ASP A 36 -18.63 12.80 -1.45
CA ASP A 36 -18.81 11.35 -1.24
C ASP A 36 -17.51 10.65 -0.79
N GLY A 37 -16.77 11.31 0.11
CA GLY A 37 -15.53 10.79 0.70
C GLY A 37 -14.28 10.94 -0.16
N ARG A 38 -14.38 11.47 -1.39
CA ARG A 38 -13.26 11.55 -2.37
C ARG A 38 -12.02 12.30 -1.88
N VAL A 39 -12.18 13.20 -0.91
CA VAL A 39 -11.09 14.05 -0.40
C VAL A 39 -10.78 13.82 1.08
N LYS A 40 -11.37 12.81 1.71
CA LYS A 40 -11.34 12.59 3.17
C LYS A 40 -9.92 12.56 3.74
N THR A 41 -8.99 11.90 3.06
CA THR A 41 -7.62 11.70 3.56
C THR A 41 -6.59 12.66 2.98
N LEU A 42 -6.99 13.50 2.02
CA LEU A 42 -6.13 14.45 1.32
C LEU A 42 -5.91 15.72 2.17
N HIS A 43 -5.42 15.54 3.41
CA HIS A 43 -5.30 16.59 4.40
C HIS A 43 -3.88 16.73 4.96
N PRO A 44 -3.36 17.96 5.21
CA PRO A 44 -2.04 18.17 5.79
C PRO A 44 -1.83 17.54 7.16
N ARG A 45 -2.88 17.40 7.99
CA ARG A 45 -2.74 16.72 9.29
C ARG A 45 -2.43 15.22 9.13
N ILE A 46 -2.99 14.56 8.12
CA ILE A 46 -2.68 13.16 7.81
C ILE A 46 -1.32 13.05 7.12
N HIS A 47 -1.13 13.76 6.01
CA HIS A 47 0.10 13.68 5.24
C HIS A 47 1.32 14.26 5.96
N GLY A 48 1.13 15.25 6.84
CA GLY A 48 2.18 15.78 7.71
C GLY A 48 2.67 14.75 8.71
N GLY A 49 1.74 14.02 9.35
CA GLY A 49 2.08 12.91 10.24
C GLY A 49 2.84 11.78 9.54
N ILE A 50 2.55 11.54 8.25
CA ILE A 50 3.22 10.52 7.44
C ILE A 50 4.57 11.00 6.87
N LEU A 51 4.66 12.23 6.36
CA LEU A 51 5.81 12.68 5.54
C LEU A 51 6.88 13.44 6.32
N ALA A 52 6.67 13.76 7.59
CA ALA A 52 7.69 14.41 8.39
C ALA A 52 8.93 13.52 8.50
N ASP A 53 10.04 14.01 7.95
CA ASP A 53 11.36 13.46 8.16
C ASP A 53 11.80 13.69 9.61
N ARG A 54 11.73 12.63 10.42
CA ARG A 54 11.96 12.70 11.87
C ARG A 54 13.41 12.98 12.23
N THR A 55 14.34 12.83 11.28
CA THR A 55 15.75 13.17 11.47
C THR A 55 15.99 14.68 11.43
N LYS A 56 15.00 15.47 10.96
CA LYS A 56 15.10 16.93 10.84
C LYS A 56 14.34 17.62 12.00
N PRO A 57 15.04 18.29 12.92
CA PRO A 57 14.38 19.01 14.02
C PRO A 57 13.36 20.06 13.56
N ALA A 58 13.59 20.67 12.39
CA ALA A 58 12.64 21.62 11.80
C ALA A 58 11.29 20.99 11.43
N HIS A 59 11.27 19.75 10.95
CA HIS A 59 10.03 19.03 10.63
C HIS A 59 9.27 18.70 11.91
N MET A 60 9.95 18.19 12.93
CA MET A 60 9.32 17.89 14.21
C MET A 60 8.75 19.13 14.89
N LYS A 61 9.47 20.26 14.82
CA LYS A 61 8.95 21.55 15.31
C LYS A 61 7.69 21.99 14.56
N ALA A 62 7.66 21.81 13.24
CA ALA A 62 6.48 22.14 12.43
C ALA A 62 5.28 21.28 12.83
N LEU A 63 5.47 19.98 13.05
CA LEU A 63 4.42 19.09 13.55
C LEU A 63 3.88 19.52 14.91
N THR A 64 4.77 19.79 15.88
CA THR A 64 4.35 20.28 17.21
C THR A 64 3.60 21.60 17.14
N THR A 65 4.03 22.53 16.28
CA THR A 65 3.38 23.84 16.11
C THR A 65 1.98 23.70 15.51
N ALA A 66 1.80 22.73 14.63
CA ALA A 66 0.53 22.45 13.95
C ALA A 66 -0.36 21.44 14.69
N ASP A 67 0.06 20.96 15.87
CA ASP A 67 -0.62 19.91 16.63
C ASP A 67 -0.90 18.66 15.78
N ILE A 68 0.16 18.16 15.12
CA ILE A 68 0.12 16.96 14.29
C ILE A 68 0.96 15.86 14.92
N THR A 69 0.31 14.73 15.25
CA THR A 69 0.98 13.53 15.73
C THR A 69 1.62 12.76 14.56
N PRO A 70 2.89 12.33 14.67
CA PRO A 70 3.51 11.45 13.67
C PRO A 70 2.77 10.11 13.54
N ILE A 71 2.73 9.56 12.32
CA ILE A 71 2.16 8.23 12.03
C ILE A 71 3.30 7.25 11.79
N ASP A 72 3.33 6.14 12.52
CA ASP A 72 4.38 5.11 12.46
C ASP A 72 4.09 4.01 11.45
N LEU A 73 2.81 3.73 11.20
CA LEU A 73 2.36 2.63 10.35
C LEU A 73 1.15 3.08 9.55
N VAL A 74 1.19 2.84 8.24
CA VAL A 74 0.05 3.00 7.33
C VAL A 74 -0.35 1.62 6.83
N VAL A 75 -1.64 1.30 6.93
CA VAL A 75 -2.24 0.09 6.35
C VAL A 75 -3.29 0.54 5.35
N CYS A 76 -3.01 0.37 4.06
CA CYS A 76 -3.87 0.86 2.99
C CYS A 76 -3.74 -0.05 1.77
N ASN A 77 -4.82 -0.77 1.46
CA ASN A 77 -4.99 -1.46 0.19
C ASN A 77 -5.88 -0.62 -0.74
N LEU A 78 -5.72 -0.81 -2.04
CA LEU A 78 -6.48 -0.07 -3.05
C LEU A 78 -7.72 -0.87 -3.47
N TYR A 79 -8.73 -0.16 -3.97
CA TYR A 79 -9.91 -0.80 -4.58
C TYR A 79 -9.48 -1.77 -5.70
N PRO A 80 -10.21 -2.89 -5.89
CA PRO A 80 -9.85 -3.92 -6.86
C PRO A 80 -10.22 -3.50 -8.29
N PHE A 81 -9.64 -2.39 -8.78
CA PHE A 81 -9.94 -1.78 -10.07
C PHE A 81 -9.88 -2.77 -11.24
N ARG A 82 -8.94 -3.73 -11.20
CA ARG A 82 -8.82 -4.78 -12.24
C ARG A 82 -10.07 -5.66 -12.38
N SER A 83 -10.85 -5.84 -11.32
CA SER A 83 -12.01 -6.75 -11.32
C SER A 83 -13.31 -6.08 -11.76
N ASP A 84 -13.44 -4.77 -11.55
CA ASP A 84 -14.63 -3.99 -11.87
C ASP A 84 -14.21 -2.55 -12.23
N PRO A 85 -13.56 -2.32 -13.38
CA PRO A 85 -12.95 -1.02 -13.65
C PRO A 85 -14.01 0.05 -13.96
N SER A 86 -13.95 1.17 -13.23
CA SER A 86 -14.83 2.32 -13.43
C SER A 86 -14.20 3.61 -12.91
N ILE A 87 -14.67 4.77 -13.40
CA ILE A 87 -14.19 6.09 -12.95
C ILE A 87 -14.33 6.27 -11.43
N GLU A 88 -15.39 5.71 -10.84
CA GLU A 88 -15.66 5.80 -9.39
C GLU A 88 -14.66 4.99 -8.55
N LEU A 89 -14.01 3.99 -9.14
CA LEU A 89 -13.01 3.15 -8.48
C LEU A 89 -11.57 3.62 -8.72
N ILE A 90 -11.39 4.75 -9.41
CA ILE A 90 -10.10 5.44 -9.50
C ILE A 90 -9.87 6.21 -8.19
N ASP A 91 -9.08 5.62 -7.30
CA ASP A 91 -8.73 6.15 -6.00
C ASP A 91 -7.60 7.18 -6.12
N VAL A 92 -7.78 8.33 -5.47
CA VAL A 92 -6.78 9.38 -5.37
C VAL A 92 -6.13 9.37 -3.98
N GLY A 93 -6.92 9.17 -2.93
CA GLY A 93 -6.47 9.22 -1.55
C GLY A 93 -5.55 8.05 -1.19
N GLY A 94 -5.97 6.83 -1.53
CA GLY A 94 -5.22 5.60 -1.27
C GLY A 94 -3.81 5.64 -1.86
N PRO A 95 -3.64 5.82 -3.20
CA PRO A 95 -2.32 5.88 -3.79
C PRO A 95 -1.46 7.02 -3.24
N THR A 96 -2.06 8.17 -2.92
CA THR A 96 -1.34 9.30 -2.30
C THR A 96 -0.80 8.92 -0.92
N MET A 97 -1.60 8.27 -0.08
CA MET A 97 -1.19 7.82 1.25
C MET A 97 -0.13 6.72 1.20
N VAL A 98 -0.32 5.72 0.34
CA VAL A 98 0.62 4.61 0.11
C VAL A 98 1.99 5.16 -0.33
N ARG A 99 2.01 6.06 -1.31
CA ARG A 99 3.26 6.68 -1.81
C ARG A 99 3.91 7.58 -0.75
N ALA A 100 3.12 8.30 0.04
CA ALA A 100 3.63 9.13 1.12
C ALA A 100 4.36 8.31 2.18
N ALA A 101 3.75 7.20 2.64
CA ALA A 101 4.35 6.31 3.62
C ALA A 101 5.59 5.60 3.06
N ALA A 102 5.51 5.06 1.84
CA ALA A 102 6.63 4.42 1.17
C ALA A 102 7.82 5.37 0.95
N LYS A 103 7.56 6.63 0.58
CA LYS A 103 8.59 7.67 0.49
C LYS A 103 9.30 7.88 1.84
N ASN A 104 8.55 7.91 2.93
CA ASN A 104 9.08 8.15 4.28
C ASN A 104 9.42 6.85 5.05
N HIS A 105 9.80 5.79 4.36
CA HIS A 105 10.15 4.48 4.97
C HIS A 105 11.31 4.51 5.96
N GLY A 106 12.07 5.62 6.04
CA GLY A 106 13.02 5.84 7.12
C GLY A 106 12.36 5.90 8.50
N SER A 107 11.06 6.23 8.56
CA SER A 107 10.31 6.38 9.81
C SER A 107 8.94 5.71 9.82
N VAL A 108 8.37 5.37 8.65
CA VAL A 108 6.98 4.89 8.54
C VAL A 108 6.95 3.50 7.87
N GLY A 109 6.25 2.55 8.48
CA GLY A 109 5.90 1.28 7.83
C GLY A 109 4.68 1.42 6.92
N ILE A 110 4.62 0.65 5.84
CA ILE A 110 3.47 0.64 4.91
C ILE A 110 3.07 -0.79 4.57
N LEU A 111 1.81 -1.16 4.80
CA LEU A 111 1.24 -2.43 4.39
C LEU A 111 0.16 -2.21 3.35
N VAL A 112 0.35 -2.81 2.17
CA VAL A 112 -0.61 -2.82 1.06
C VAL A 112 -1.29 -4.18 0.87
N GLU A 113 -0.73 -5.23 1.48
CA GLU A 113 -1.17 -6.62 1.30
C GLU A 113 -1.40 -7.30 2.65
N PRO A 114 -2.55 -7.99 2.85
CA PRO A 114 -2.84 -8.70 4.10
C PRO A 114 -1.84 -9.79 4.48
N SER A 115 -1.14 -10.38 3.49
CA SER A 115 -0.11 -11.40 3.73
C SER A 115 1.09 -10.88 4.54
N ASP A 116 1.28 -9.56 4.62
CA ASP A 116 2.35 -8.96 5.42
C ASP A 116 1.94 -8.71 6.89
N TYR A 117 0.67 -8.96 7.28
CA TYR A 117 0.18 -8.65 8.62
C TYR A 117 0.88 -9.48 9.70
N GLU A 118 0.92 -10.81 9.55
CA GLU A 118 1.52 -11.69 10.55
C GLU A 118 3.03 -11.43 10.77
N PRO A 119 3.88 -11.33 9.70
CA PRO A 119 5.29 -11.00 9.89
C PRO A 119 5.53 -9.66 10.57
N VAL A 120 4.73 -8.63 10.22
CA VAL A 120 4.84 -7.28 10.81
C VAL A 120 4.41 -7.29 12.27
N ILE A 121 3.29 -7.96 12.60
CA ILE A 121 2.83 -8.09 13.98
C ILE A 121 3.86 -8.82 14.83
N ALA A 122 4.45 -9.90 14.30
CA ALA A 122 5.49 -10.66 15.00
C ALA A 122 6.72 -9.79 15.29
N GLU A 123 7.22 -9.05 14.30
CA GLU A 123 8.36 -8.14 14.48
C GLU A 123 8.03 -7.05 15.51
N LEU A 124 6.88 -6.37 15.39
CA LEU A 124 6.45 -5.34 16.33
C LEU A 124 6.29 -5.87 17.77
N ALA A 125 5.81 -7.11 17.94
CA ALA A 125 5.65 -7.72 19.25
C ALA A 125 7.01 -8.06 19.91
N GLU A 126 8.03 -8.38 19.11
CA GLU A 126 9.36 -8.74 19.60
C GLU A 126 10.23 -7.51 19.90
N THR A 127 10.25 -6.53 18.99
CA THR A 127 11.21 -5.41 19.04
C THR A 127 10.57 -4.08 19.43
N GLY A 128 9.24 -3.96 19.34
CA GLY A 128 8.50 -2.71 19.53
C GLY A 128 8.51 -1.79 18.30
N GLU A 129 9.35 -2.06 17.29
CA GLU A 129 9.48 -1.24 16.08
C GLU A 129 9.88 -2.08 14.86
N LEU A 130 9.49 -1.65 13.67
CA LEU A 130 9.97 -2.29 12.45
C LEU A 130 11.44 -1.98 12.21
N SER A 131 12.20 -2.95 11.70
CA SER A 131 13.56 -2.70 11.23
C SER A 131 13.58 -1.85 9.96
N GLU A 132 14.70 -1.19 9.68
CA GLU A 132 14.91 -0.47 8.41
C GLU A 132 14.74 -1.41 7.21
N ALA A 133 15.25 -2.64 7.33
CA ALA A 133 15.13 -3.66 6.30
C ALA A 133 13.66 -3.99 5.99
N THR A 134 12.84 -4.19 7.03
CA THR A 134 11.40 -4.42 6.87
C THR A 134 10.71 -3.20 6.24
N ARG A 135 10.93 -1.99 6.76
CA ARG A 135 10.31 -0.78 6.19
C ARG A 135 10.69 -0.58 4.72
N LYS A 136 11.95 -0.80 4.35
CA LYS A 136 12.42 -0.70 2.96
C LYS A 136 11.79 -1.74 2.04
N ARG A 137 11.68 -3.00 2.51
CA ARG A 137 10.99 -4.08 1.77
C ARG A 137 9.53 -3.73 1.52
N LEU A 138 8.83 -3.28 2.56
CA LEU A 138 7.44 -2.85 2.53
C LEU A 138 7.23 -1.64 1.60
N ALA A 139 8.12 -0.65 1.65
CA ALA A 139 8.06 0.51 0.76
C ALA A 139 8.24 0.14 -0.73
N ARG A 140 9.15 -0.80 -1.02
CA ARG A 140 9.30 -1.34 -2.38
C ARG A 140 8.03 -2.06 -2.84
N ALA A 141 7.38 -2.83 -1.95
CA ALA A 141 6.12 -3.49 -2.25
C ALA A 141 5.00 -2.46 -2.52
N ALA A 142 4.92 -1.41 -1.71
CA ALA A 142 3.96 -0.32 -1.86
C ALA A 142 4.08 0.41 -3.21
N PHE A 143 5.29 0.78 -3.64
CA PHE A 143 5.49 1.39 -4.96
C PHE A 143 5.17 0.43 -6.11
N ALA A 144 5.47 -0.86 -5.96
CA ALA A 144 5.08 -1.87 -6.96
C ALA A 144 3.55 -2.03 -7.04
N HIS A 145 2.85 -1.95 -5.91
CA HIS A 145 1.39 -2.00 -5.83
C HIS A 145 0.76 -0.81 -6.56
N THR A 146 1.23 0.43 -6.30
CA THR A 146 0.71 1.62 -7.01
C THR A 146 1.06 1.62 -8.50
N ALA A 147 2.24 1.13 -8.88
CA ALA A 147 2.60 1.01 -10.29
C ALA A 147 1.68 0.02 -11.04
N ALA A 148 1.31 -1.09 -10.39
CA ALA A 148 0.38 -2.07 -10.96
C ALA A 148 -1.07 -1.56 -11.03
N TYR A 149 -1.44 -0.66 -10.11
CA TYR A 149 -2.72 0.01 -10.08
C TYR A 149 -2.85 1.03 -11.22
N ASP A 150 -1.88 1.94 -11.36
CA ASP A 150 -1.87 2.94 -12.44
C ASP A 150 -1.82 2.27 -13.83
N ALA A 151 -1.03 1.19 -13.96
CA ALA A 151 -1.01 0.38 -15.18
C ALA A 151 -2.40 -0.16 -15.54
N ALA A 152 -3.16 -0.65 -14.56
CA ALA A 152 -4.51 -1.15 -14.80
C ALA A 152 -5.49 -0.04 -15.25
N ILE A 153 -5.31 1.18 -14.76
CA ILE A 153 -6.10 2.34 -15.19
C ILE A 153 -5.78 2.69 -16.65
N VAL A 154 -4.50 2.72 -17.02
CA VAL A 154 -4.08 2.95 -18.42
C VAL A 154 -4.62 1.85 -19.33
N ASP A 155 -4.42 0.58 -18.96
CA ASP A 155 -4.94 -0.58 -19.72
C ASP A 155 -6.47 -0.49 -19.93
N TRP A 156 -7.21 0.04 -18.95
CA TRP A 156 -8.65 0.25 -19.07
C TRP A 156 -9.02 1.40 -20.02
N PHE A 157 -8.29 2.53 -20.00
CA PHE A 157 -8.49 3.62 -20.94
C PHE A 157 -8.17 3.21 -22.39
N ASP A 158 -7.20 2.32 -22.55
CA ASP A 158 -6.71 1.84 -23.84
C ASP A 158 -7.43 0.57 -24.34
N ALA A 159 -8.48 0.11 -23.66
CA ALA A 159 -9.10 -1.21 -23.90
C ALA A 159 -9.60 -1.45 -25.34
N ASP A 160 -9.96 -0.39 -26.06
CA ASP A 160 -10.44 -0.43 -27.45
C ASP A 160 -9.33 -0.19 -28.49
N ASP A 161 -8.09 0.09 -28.07
CA ASP A 161 -6.95 0.30 -28.95
C ASP A 161 -6.09 -0.98 -29.06
N PRO A 162 -6.07 -1.67 -30.22
CA PRO A 162 -5.25 -2.85 -30.40
C PRO A 162 -3.74 -2.55 -30.42
N LEU A 163 -3.34 -1.29 -30.60
CA LEU A 163 -1.94 -0.83 -30.65
C LEU A 163 -1.77 0.40 -29.76
N PRO A 164 -1.93 0.24 -28.43
CA PRO A 164 -1.96 1.36 -27.51
C PRO A 164 -0.62 2.10 -27.46
N PRO A 165 -0.61 3.40 -27.08
CA PRO A 165 0.60 4.21 -27.03
C PRO A 165 1.63 3.73 -26.00
N SER A 166 1.19 2.94 -25.01
CA SER A 166 2.04 2.35 -23.97
C SER A 166 1.62 0.93 -23.63
N ILE A 167 2.60 0.10 -23.24
CA ILE A 167 2.37 -1.26 -22.75
C ILE A 167 2.98 -1.38 -21.35
N HIS A 168 2.17 -1.78 -20.37
CA HIS A 168 2.58 -1.90 -18.98
C HIS A 168 2.59 -3.36 -18.51
N LEU A 169 3.77 -3.89 -18.18
CA LEU A 169 3.91 -5.26 -17.67
C LEU A 169 4.08 -5.27 -16.15
N SER A 170 2.96 -5.34 -15.43
CA SER A 170 2.96 -5.50 -13.97
C SER A 170 3.06 -6.98 -13.59
N LEU A 171 4.27 -7.42 -13.28
CA LEU A 171 4.60 -8.83 -13.04
C LEU A 171 5.02 -9.09 -11.59
N GLN A 172 4.59 -10.23 -11.04
CA GLN A 172 5.05 -10.78 -9.76
C GLN A 172 5.84 -12.06 -9.96
N LYS A 173 6.95 -12.20 -9.23
CA LYS A 173 7.74 -13.43 -9.25
C LYS A 173 6.92 -14.56 -8.62
N ALA A 174 6.75 -15.65 -9.37
CA ALA A 174 5.99 -16.82 -8.95
C ALA A 174 6.92 -17.95 -8.47
N ALA A 175 8.07 -18.13 -9.10
CA ALA A 175 9.08 -19.12 -8.69
C ALA A 175 10.46 -18.77 -9.27
N ASP A 176 11.52 -19.16 -8.57
CA ASP A 176 12.87 -19.20 -9.14
C ASP A 176 13.01 -20.45 -10.01
N CYS A 177 13.68 -20.31 -11.16
CA CYS A 177 14.05 -21.44 -12.01
C CYS A 177 15.44 -21.92 -11.61
N ARG A 178 15.76 -23.18 -11.93
CA ARG A 178 17.11 -23.73 -11.67
C ARG A 178 18.21 -22.97 -12.43
N TYR A 179 17.90 -22.51 -13.63
CA TYR A 179 18.70 -21.64 -14.49
C TYR A 179 17.76 -21.02 -15.55
N GLY A 180 18.28 -20.09 -16.34
CA GLY A 180 17.60 -19.52 -17.52
C GLY A 180 17.56 -20.52 -18.69
N GLU A 181 17.99 -20.10 -19.88
CA GLU A 181 18.11 -21.05 -21.01
C GLU A 181 19.35 -21.94 -20.89
N ASN A 182 20.42 -21.43 -20.27
CA ASN A 182 21.69 -22.12 -20.07
C ASN A 182 22.09 -22.15 -18.58
N PRO A 183 22.86 -23.15 -18.13
CA PRO A 183 23.18 -23.33 -16.70
C PRO A 183 23.89 -22.18 -15.98
N HIS A 184 24.48 -21.24 -16.71
CA HIS A 184 25.19 -20.08 -16.14
C HIS A 184 24.32 -18.83 -16.03
N GLN A 185 23.04 -18.92 -16.41
CA GLN A 185 22.08 -17.81 -16.41
C GLN A 185 21.09 -17.98 -15.27
N ASP A 186 20.78 -16.90 -14.56
CA ASP A 186 19.67 -16.87 -13.62
C ASP A 186 18.33 -16.89 -14.37
N GLY A 187 17.31 -17.53 -13.78
CA GLY A 187 15.97 -17.60 -14.35
C GLY A 187 14.90 -17.55 -13.28
N ALA A 188 13.77 -16.92 -13.58
CA ALA A 188 12.60 -16.93 -12.72
C ALA A 188 11.32 -16.83 -13.54
N ARG A 189 10.26 -17.47 -13.04
CA ARG A 189 8.91 -17.37 -13.60
C ARG A 189 8.19 -16.18 -12.98
N TYR A 190 7.56 -15.40 -13.83
CA TYR A 190 6.72 -14.27 -13.44
C TYR A 190 5.29 -14.47 -13.94
N ARG A 191 4.32 -13.85 -13.24
CA ARG A 191 2.90 -13.82 -13.62
C ARG A 191 2.36 -12.41 -13.57
N LEU A 192 1.34 -12.11 -14.38
CA LEU A 192 0.64 -10.83 -14.34
C LEU A 192 -0.07 -10.66 -12.99
N VAL A 193 0.09 -9.48 -12.40
CA VAL A 193 -0.60 -9.10 -11.15
C VAL A 193 -2.11 -9.29 -11.31
N GLY A 194 -2.74 -9.95 -10.34
CA GLY A 194 -4.19 -10.17 -10.32
C GLY A 194 -4.70 -11.28 -11.23
N THR A 195 -3.80 -12.04 -11.89
CA THR A 195 -4.17 -13.19 -12.71
C THR A 195 -3.72 -14.50 -12.08
N SER A 196 -4.50 -15.56 -12.28
CA SER A 196 -4.13 -16.93 -11.92
C SER A 196 -4.08 -17.77 -13.20
N PRO A 197 -2.93 -17.81 -13.90
CA PRO A 197 -2.79 -18.61 -15.11
C PRO A 197 -2.92 -20.11 -14.81
N TRP A 198 -3.23 -20.91 -15.83
CA TRP A 198 -3.37 -22.37 -15.68
C TRP A 198 -2.16 -23.03 -15.01
N TRP A 199 -0.95 -22.49 -15.24
CA TRP A 199 0.30 -22.97 -14.63
C TRP A 199 0.29 -22.91 -13.09
N ASP A 200 -0.42 -21.96 -12.49
CA ASP A 200 -0.51 -21.83 -11.02
C ASP A 200 -1.42 -22.90 -10.40
N HIS A 201 -2.20 -23.61 -11.22
CA HIS A 201 -3.08 -24.70 -10.79
C HIS A 201 -2.52 -26.09 -11.11
N VAL A 202 -1.35 -26.16 -11.76
CA VAL A 202 -0.70 -27.44 -12.07
C VAL A 202 -0.09 -28.01 -10.80
N VAL A 203 -0.47 -29.24 -10.47
CA VAL A 203 0.16 -30.02 -9.41
C VAL A 203 1.29 -30.83 -10.02
N GLN A 204 2.53 -30.57 -9.60
CA GLN A 204 3.66 -31.43 -9.95
C GLN A 204 3.58 -32.70 -9.07
N HIS A 205 3.17 -33.82 -9.66
CA HIS A 205 3.05 -35.09 -8.94
C HIS A 205 4.41 -35.76 -8.69
N GLU A 206 5.36 -35.59 -9.61
CA GLU A 206 6.70 -36.16 -9.55
C GLU A 206 7.73 -35.21 -10.20
N GLY A 207 8.97 -35.27 -9.71
CA GLY A 207 10.13 -34.53 -10.22
C GLY A 207 11.17 -34.26 -9.14
#